data_AF-A0A843ELS8-F1
#
_entry.id   AF-A0A843ELS8-F1
#
_cell.length_a   1.000
_cell.length_b   1.000
_cell.length_c   1.000
_cell.angle_alpha   90.00
_cell.angle_beta   90.00
_cell.angle_gamma   90.00
#
_symmetry.space_group_name_H-M   'P 1'
#
loop_
_entity.id
_entity.type
_entity.pdbx_description
1 polymer ?
#
loop_
_entity_poly.entity_id
_entity_poly.type
_entity_poly.pdbx_seq_one_letter_code
_entity_poly.pdbx_strand_id
1 'polypeptide(L)'
;MKAKEMMDKEFVFVSKNDSIEDVSIKMEEFKRFTAPVLDENMKLEGWITSFNITKGLREGKETIADVMSPVEEIMTINENEAARNVVIAASNNKLISIPIINDENQVIGVTRSVDIVDSMSSLYDIKVNKIYKAMEKELRGVSWDELMEASAKISTRTTGVKITAEEYEKNIQDATFGEAIWATGGLEKFFAGLISVVELVMARKVGRARR
;
A
#
# COMPACT_ATOMS: atom_id res chain seq x y z
N MET A 1 5.28 -6.88 -2.14
CA MET A 1 5.52 -5.43 -2.22
C MET A 1 6.62 -5.04 -1.25
N LYS A 2 7.69 -4.47 -1.79
CA LYS A 2 8.82 -3.84 -1.08
C LYS A 2 8.59 -2.34 -0.94
N ALA A 3 9.36 -1.68 -0.07
CA ALA A 3 9.26 -0.24 0.16
C ALA A 3 9.41 0.58 -1.12
N LYS A 4 10.35 0.20 -2.00
CA LYS A 4 10.59 0.89 -3.28
C LYS A 4 9.46 0.86 -4.30
N GLU A 5 8.49 -0.04 -4.11
CA GLU A 5 7.31 -0.12 -4.96
C GLU A 5 6.25 0.93 -4.56
N MET A 6 6.38 1.57 -3.39
CA MET A 6 5.45 2.58 -2.88
C MET A 6 5.99 4.02 -2.95
N MET A 7 7.27 4.21 -3.25
CA MET A 7 7.90 5.52 -3.12
C MET A 7 7.65 6.42 -4.33
N ASP A 8 7.52 7.72 -4.08
CA ASP A 8 7.68 8.74 -5.10
C ASP A 8 9.16 8.83 -5.50
N LYS A 9 9.46 8.52 -6.76
CA LYS A 9 10.81 8.60 -7.34
C LYS A 9 11.14 9.99 -7.86
N GLU A 10 10.12 10.81 -8.13
CA GLU A 10 10.24 12.19 -8.59
C GLU A 10 10.06 13.15 -7.41
N PHE A 11 10.74 12.83 -6.31
CA PHE A 11 10.62 13.59 -5.07
C PHE A 11 11.45 14.87 -5.11
N VAL A 12 10.94 15.89 -4.40
CA VAL A 12 11.65 17.15 -4.20
C VAL A 12 12.64 16.99 -3.05
N PHE A 13 13.87 17.41 -3.25
CA PHE A 13 14.90 17.52 -2.23
C PHE A 13 15.58 18.89 -2.28
N VAL A 14 16.33 19.23 -1.23
CA VAL A 14 17.05 20.51 -1.08
C VAL A 14 18.46 20.26 -0.56
N SER A 15 19.33 21.27 -0.66
CA SER A 15 20.65 21.28 -0.02
C SER A 15 20.59 22.08 1.29
N LYS A 16 21.49 21.77 2.24
CA LYS A 16 21.64 22.56 3.48
C LYS A 16 22.03 24.02 3.23
N ASN A 17 22.67 24.29 2.09
CA ASN A 17 23.11 25.62 1.69
C ASN A 17 22.03 26.42 0.94
N ASP A 18 20.91 25.80 0.59
CA ASP A 18 19.82 26.50 -0.09
C ASP A 18 19.24 27.58 0.86
N SER A 19 18.76 28.68 0.28
CA SER A 19 18.10 29.73 1.05
C SER A 19 16.71 29.28 1.50
N ILE A 20 16.27 29.76 2.66
CA ILE A 20 14.93 29.45 3.18
C ILE A 20 13.85 29.98 2.23
N GLU A 21 14.07 31.14 1.61
CA GLU A 21 13.15 31.76 0.66
C GLU A 21 12.98 30.90 -0.60
N ASP A 22 14.07 30.50 -1.25
CA ASP A 22 14.02 29.68 -2.47
C ASP A 22 13.35 28.33 -2.21
N VAL A 23 13.66 27.72 -1.06
CA VAL A 23 13.05 26.45 -0.66
C VAL A 23 11.56 26.62 -0.37
N SER A 24 11.14 27.75 0.21
CA SER A 24 9.72 28.02 0.43
C SER A 24 8.92 28.07 -0.88
N ILE A 25 9.47 28.74 -1.90
CA ILE A 25 8.89 28.83 -3.24
C ILE A 25 8.84 27.45 -3.88
N LYS A 26 9.95 26.72 -3.86
CA LYS A 26 10.04 25.35 -4.40
C LYS A 26 9.00 24.42 -3.75
N MET A 27 8.87 24.46 -2.43
CA MET A 27 7.89 23.63 -1.71
C MET A 27 6.44 23.98 -2.09
N GLU A 28 6.14 25.27 -2.31
CA GLU A 28 4.83 25.72 -2.78
C GLU A 28 4.54 25.23 -4.21
N GLU A 29 5.46 25.45 -5.15
CA GLU A 29 5.32 25.08 -6.56
C GLU A 29 5.04 23.59 -6.74
N PHE A 30 5.82 22.76 -6.03
CA PHE A 30 5.67 21.30 -6.08
C PHE A 30 4.62 20.77 -5.10
N LYS A 31 3.92 21.64 -4.36
CA LYS A 31 2.90 21.30 -3.36
C LYS A 31 3.40 20.27 -2.36
N ARG A 32 4.62 20.46 -1.86
CA ARG A 32 5.28 19.59 -0.87
C ARG A 32 5.31 20.28 0.49
N PHE A 33 4.89 19.55 1.53
CA PHE A 33 4.95 20.03 2.92
C PHE A 33 6.25 19.66 3.61
N THR A 34 7.01 18.74 3.03
CA THR A 34 8.25 18.19 3.57
C THR A 34 9.23 17.90 2.44
N ALA A 35 10.52 17.94 2.74
CA ALA A 35 11.58 17.53 1.81
C ALA A 35 12.81 17.02 2.58
N PRO A 36 13.51 15.99 2.07
CA PRO A 36 14.84 15.65 2.55
C PRO A 36 15.85 16.73 2.18
N VAL A 37 16.80 16.95 3.08
CA VAL A 37 18.03 17.70 2.82
C VAL A 37 19.10 16.69 2.45
N LEU A 38 19.65 16.80 1.24
CA LEU A 38 20.60 15.85 0.67
C LEU A 38 21.94 16.50 0.38
N ASP A 39 23.00 15.70 0.46
CA ASP A 39 24.32 16.04 -0.07
C ASP A 39 24.42 15.79 -1.59
N GLU A 40 25.57 16.12 -2.17
CA GLU A 40 25.86 15.91 -3.60
C GLU A 40 25.82 14.43 -4.02
N ASN A 41 25.94 13.49 -3.07
CA ASN A 41 25.89 12.05 -3.31
C ASN A 41 24.50 11.45 -3.03
N MET A 42 23.47 12.29 -2.88
CA MET A 42 22.10 11.90 -2.52
C MET A 42 21.98 11.25 -1.14
N LYS A 43 22.94 11.47 -0.24
CA LYS A 43 22.85 11.00 1.15
C LYS A 43 22.07 12.00 1.99
N LEU A 44 21.32 11.48 2.96
CA LEU A 44 20.49 12.28 3.84
C LEU A 44 21.35 13.07 4.84
N GLU A 45 21.27 14.39 4.81
CA GLU A 45 21.90 15.29 5.81
C GLU A 45 20.89 15.87 6.80
N GLY A 46 19.60 15.88 6.45
CA GLY A 46 18.56 16.47 7.29
C GLY A 46 17.16 16.35 6.70
N TRP A 47 16.18 16.92 7.39
CA TRP A 47 14.79 16.97 6.95
C TRP A 47 14.18 18.33 7.20
N ILE A 48 13.36 18.81 6.28
CA ILE A 48 12.59 20.04 6.48
C ILE A 48 11.10 19.80 6.33
N THR A 49 10.35 20.62 7.05
CA THR A 49 8.90 20.76 6.96
C THR A 49 8.56 22.23 6.71
N SER A 50 7.33 22.50 6.28
CA SER A 50 6.81 23.86 6.19
C SER A 50 6.89 24.62 7.53
N PHE A 51 6.89 23.92 8.68
CA PHE A 51 7.10 24.53 9.98
C PHE A 51 8.54 24.99 10.21
N ASN A 52 9.54 24.23 9.73
CA ASN A 52 10.95 24.67 9.78
C ASN A 52 11.13 25.95 8.96
N ILE A 53 10.56 25.98 7.75
CA ILE A 53 10.60 27.17 6.86
C ILE A 53 9.90 28.36 7.52
N THR A 54 8.69 28.18 8.04
CA THR A 54 7.94 29.25 8.72
C THR A 54 8.71 29.80 9.93
N LYS A 55 9.33 28.91 10.72
CA LYS A 55 10.16 29.29 11.86
C LYS A 55 11.38 30.09 11.40
N GLY A 56 12.08 29.61 10.37
CA GLY A 56 13.26 30.25 9.81
C GLY A 56 13.01 31.66 9.33
N LEU A 57 11.96 31.85 8.52
CA LEU A 57 11.56 33.18 8.03
C LEU A 57 11.24 34.14 9.18
N ARG A 58 10.50 33.69 10.19
CA ARG A 58 10.16 34.49 11.38
C ARG A 58 11.40 34.87 12.20
N GLU A 59 12.38 33.98 12.29
CA GLU A 59 13.61 34.17 13.07
C GLU A 59 14.73 34.86 12.27
N GLY A 60 14.48 35.21 10.99
CA GLY A 60 15.47 35.83 10.12
C GLY A 60 16.66 34.91 9.81
N LYS A 61 16.42 33.60 9.71
CA LYS A 61 17.43 32.62 9.28
C LYS A 61 17.58 32.65 7.76
N GLU A 62 18.79 32.39 7.29
CA GLU A 62 19.13 32.49 5.87
C GLU A 62 19.10 31.14 5.17
N THR A 63 19.64 30.09 5.80
CA THR A 63 19.90 28.79 5.15
C THR A 63 19.11 27.63 5.74
N ILE A 64 18.93 26.56 4.97
CA ILE A 64 18.29 25.33 5.45
C ILE A 64 19.05 24.68 6.61
N ALA A 65 20.39 24.76 6.61
CA ALA A 65 21.23 24.25 7.70
C ALA A 65 20.81 24.80 9.08
N ASP A 66 20.29 26.03 9.13
CA ASP A 66 19.90 26.71 10.38
C ASP A 66 18.59 26.17 10.98
N VAL A 67 17.77 25.47 10.19
CA VAL A 67 16.39 25.12 10.55
C VAL A 67 16.01 23.66 10.35
N MET A 68 16.81 22.89 9.62
CA MET A 68 16.54 21.48 9.36
C MET A 68 16.55 20.63 10.63
N SER A 69 15.74 19.58 10.64
CA SER A 69 15.88 18.51 11.62
C SER A 69 17.15 17.70 11.32
N PRO A 70 17.92 17.34 12.35
CA PRO A 70 19.18 16.61 12.19
C PRO A 70 18.92 15.17 11.71
N VAL A 71 19.88 14.58 11.01
CA VAL A 71 19.72 13.26 10.36
C VAL A 71 19.39 12.14 11.35
N GLU A 72 19.90 12.22 12.59
CA GLU A 72 19.70 11.22 13.64
C GLU A 72 18.24 11.14 14.12
N GLU A 73 17.43 12.17 13.87
CA GLU A 73 16.01 12.20 14.20
C GLU A 73 15.12 11.68 13.06
N ILE A 74 15.70 11.40 11.89
CA ILE A 74 14.93 11.02 10.70
C ILE A 74 14.86 9.50 10.61
N MET A 75 13.63 9.00 10.61
CA MET A 75 13.37 7.60 10.29
C MET A 75 13.50 7.35 8.79
N THR A 76 14.41 6.46 8.41
CA THR A 76 14.58 5.96 7.03
C THR A 76 14.15 4.51 6.93
N ILE A 77 13.78 4.05 5.72
CA ILE A 77 13.50 2.63 5.45
C ILE A 77 14.32 2.20 4.24
N ASN A 78 14.92 1.01 4.30
CA ASN A 78 15.66 0.49 3.15
C ASN A 78 14.72 -0.01 2.04
N GLU A 79 15.11 0.21 0.79
CA GLU A 79 14.32 -0.06 -0.42
C GLU A 79 13.78 -1.50 -0.52
N ASN A 80 14.52 -2.45 0.06
CA ASN A 80 14.25 -3.88 0.01
C ASN A 80 13.47 -4.40 1.23
N GLU A 81 13.15 -3.53 2.19
CA GLU A 81 12.26 -3.86 3.29
C GLU A 81 10.81 -4.08 2.84
N ALA A 82 10.03 -4.73 3.68
CA ALA A 82 8.61 -4.95 3.39
C ALA A 82 7.85 -3.62 3.39
N ALA A 83 6.98 -3.42 2.40
CA ALA A 83 6.08 -2.25 2.31
C ALA A 83 5.31 -1.98 3.62
N ARG A 84 4.92 -3.03 4.34
CA ARG A 84 4.26 -2.95 5.65
C ARG A 84 5.06 -2.15 6.68
N ASN A 85 6.39 -2.18 6.63
CA ASN A 85 7.24 -1.42 7.56
C ASN A 85 7.02 0.08 7.37
N VAL A 86 6.84 0.55 6.13
CA VAL A 86 6.51 1.95 5.83
C VAL A 86 5.18 2.36 6.44
N VAL A 87 4.16 1.51 6.30
CA VAL A 87 2.83 1.77 6.88
C VAL A 87 2.88 1.88 8.40
N ILE A 88 3.60 0.96 9.06
CA ILE A 88 3.74 0.96 10.52
C ILE A 88 4.53 2.16 11.00
N ALA A 89 5.65 2.47 10.34
CA ALA A 89 6.47 3.62 10.64
C ALA A 89 5.67 4.92 10.54
N ALA A 90 4.91 5.10 9.44
CA ALA A 90 4.07 6.27 9.24
C ALA A 90 2.97 6.39 10.31
N SER A 91 2.29 5.28 10.62
CA SER A 91 1.19 5.26 11.59
C SER A 91 1.66 5.48 13.03
N ASN A 92 2.68 4.74 13.48
CA ASN A 92 3.12 4.77 14.88
C ASN A 92 3.83 6.07 15.24
N ASN A 93 4.58 6.64 14.30
CA ASN A 93 5.37 7.85 14.52
C ASN A 93 4.68 9.11 13.97
N LYS A 94 3.46 8.99 13.42
CA LYS A 94 2.68 10.09 12.83
C LYS A 94 3.46 10.86 11.75
N LEU A 95 4.22 10.13 10.93
CA LEU A 95 5.05 10.70 9.88
C LEU A 95 4.24 10.92 8.62
N ILE A 96 4.39 12.10 8.02
CA ILE A 96 3.76 12.46 6.74
C ILE A 96 4.51 11.82 5.56
N SER A 97 5.81 11.60 5.72
CA SER A 97 6.73 11.16 4.67
C SER A 97 7.93 10.46 5.28
N ILE A 98 8.41 9.41 4.60
CA ILE A 98 9.56 8.60 5.01
C ILE A 98 10.53 8.48 3.82
N PRO A 99 11.79 8.94 3.95
CA PRO A 99 12.80 8.70 2.94
C PRO A 99 13.14 7.20 2.82
N ILE A 100 13.24 6.75 1.57
CA ILE A 100 13.61 5.39 1.21
C ILE A 100 15.05 5.40 0.73
N ILE A 101 15.89 4.57 1.36
CA ILE A 101 17.34 4.51 1.09
C ILE A 101 17.75 3.20 0.43
N ASN A 102 18.79 3.23 -0.39
CA ASN A 102 19.45 2.03 -0.90
C ASN A 102 20.52 1.52 0.08
N ASP A 103 21.24 0.46 -0.31
CA ASP A 103 22.30 -0.15 0.50
C ASP A 103 23.56 0.74 0.63
N GLU A 104 23.67 1.81 -0.18
CA GLU A 104 24.73 2.82 -0.12
C GLU A 104 24.35 4.04 0.75
N ASN A 105 23.21 3.97 1.45
CA ASN A 105 22.59 5.05 2.23
C ASN A 105 22.22 6.30 1.40
N GLN A 106 21.97 6.13 0.11
CA GLN A 106 21.45 7.20 -0.74
C GLN A 106 19.92 7.17 -0.72
N VAL A 107 19.30 8.34 -0.67
CA VAL A 107 17.85 8.49 -0.80
C VAL A 107 17.46 8.31 -2.26
N ILE A 108 16.70 7.26 -2.53
CA ILE A 108 16.23 6.90 -3.88
C ILE A 108 14.74 7.19 -4.09
N GLY A 109 14.04 7.62 -3.04
CA GLY A 109 12.64 7.96 -3.07
C GLY A 109 12.12 8.46 -1.74
N VAL A 110 10.89 8.97 -1.73
CA VAL A 110 10.16 9.33 -0.51
C VAL A 110 8.78 8.70 -0.57
N THR A 111 8.39 7.99 0.47
CA THR A 111 7.02 7.47 0.59
C THR A 111 6.21 8.38 1.49
N ARG A 112 5.14 8.97 0.96
CA ARG A 112 4.20 9.83 1.68
C ARG A 112 2.99 9.03 2.13
N SER A 113 2.24 9.56 3.09
CA SER A 113 0.97 8.94 3.50
C SER A 113 -0.02 8.79 2.33
N VAL A 114 -0.01 9.71 1.36
CA VAL A 114 -0.84 9.59 0.14
C VAL A 114 -0.40 8.43 -0.75
N ASP A 115 0.90 8.16 -0.88
CA ASP A 115 1.40 7.04 -1.67
C ASP A 115 0.99 5.69 -1.05
N ILE A 116 0.91 5.64 0.29
CA ILE A 116 0.34 4.50 1.02
C ILE A 116 -1.14 4.33 0.67
N VAL A 117 -1.92 5.41 0.70
CA VAL A 117 -3.35 5.39 0.37
C VAL A 117 -3.56 4.93 -1.08
N ASP A 118 -2.82 5.49 -2.04
CA ASP A 118 -2.90 5.12 -3.46
C ASP A 118 -2.57 3.64 -3.67
N SER A 119 -1.48 3.17 -3.03
CA SER A 119 -1.09 1.76 -3.07
C SER A 119 -2.20 0.86 -2.51
N MET A 120 -2.80 1.22 -1.37
CA MET A 120 -3.88 0.45 -0.78
C MET A 120 -5.16 0.51 -1.60
N SER A 121 -5.52 1.67 -2.16
CA SER A 121 -6.71 1.83 -3.02
C SER A 121 -6.65 0.90 -4.24
N SER A 122 -5.47 0.76 -4.84
CA SER A 122 -5.28 -0.14 -5.98
C SER A 122 -5.62 -1.61 -5.64
N LEU A 123 -5.41 -2.03 -4.38
CA LEU A 123 -5.80 -3.36 -3.91
C LEU A 123 -7.32 -3.49 -3.76
N TYR A 124 -8.00 -2.43 -3.30
CA TYR A 124 -9.45 -2.40 -3.17
C TYR A 124 -10.15 -2.55 -4.52
N ASP A 125 -9.56 -2.02 -5.59
CA ASP A 125 -10.11 -2.04 -6.96
C ASP A 125 -9.93 -3.38 -7.70
N ILE A 126 -9.22 -4.34 -7.12
CA ILE A 126 -9.03 -5.66 -7.73
C ILE A 126 -10.38 -6.35 -7.84
N LYS A 127 -10.78 -6.76 -9.06
CA LYS A 127 -11.99 -7.55 -9.26
C LYS A 127 -11.90 -8.90 -8.55
N VAL A 128 -12.99 -9.32 -7.90
CA VAL A 128 -13.05 -10.59 -7.16
C VAL A 128 -12.80 -11.78 -8.10
N ASN A 129 -13.18 -11.67 -9.37
CA ASN A 129 -12.87 -12.68 -10.39
C ASN A 129 -11.37 -12.98 -10.54
N LYS A 130 -10.48 -12.00 -10.33
CA LYS A 130 -9.03 -12.21 -10.40
C LYS A 130 -8.54 -13.05 -9.23
N ILE A 131 -9.14 -12.87 -8.06
CA ILE A 131 -8.87 -13.69 -6.86
C ILE A 131 -9.30 -15.13 -7.13
N TYR A 132 -10.50 -15.33 -7.68
CA TYR A 132 -11.00 -16.65 -8.03
C TYR A 132 -10.18 -17.35 -9.12
N LYS A 133 -9.72 -16.63 -10.15
CA LYS A 133 -8.83 -17.18 -11.19
C LYS A 133 -7.47 -17.59 -10.62
N ALA A 134 -6.92 -16.79 -9.70
CA ALA A 134 -5.71 -17.17 -8.98
C ALA A 134 -5.94 -18.44 -8.15
N MET A 135 -7.09 -18.53 -7.45
CA MET A 135 -7.45 -19.71 -6.67
C MET A 135 -7.61 -20.96 -7.55
N GLU A 136 -8.30 -20.88 -8.70
CA GLU A 136 -8.41 -21.99 -9.65
C GLU A 136 -7.05 -22.50 -10.11
N LYS A 137 -6.11 -21.59 -10.43
CA LYS A 137 -4.75 -21.94 -10.87
C LYS A 137 -3.98 -22.76 -9.82
N GLU A 138 -4.19 -22.47 -8.53
CA GLU A 138 -3.56 -23.20 -7.43
C GLU A 138 -4.27 -24.55 -7.13
N LEU A 139 -5.57 -24.64 -7.41
CA LEU A 139 -6.39 -25.84 -7.17
C LEU A 139 -6.28 -26.85 -8.32
N ARG A 140 -5.27 -27.73 -8.25
CA ARG A 140 -5.02 -28.73 -9.30
C ARG A 140 -6.24 -29.61 -9.62
N GLY A 141 -6.73 -29.47 -10.84
CA GLY A 141 -7.80 -30.25 -11.47
C GLY A 141 -9.20 -29.95 -10.95
N VAL A 142 -9.40 -28.85 -10.23
CA VAL A 142 -10.75 -28.30 -10.01
C VAL A 142 -11.07 -27.44 -11.23
N SER A 143 -12.23 -27.62 -11.86
CA SER A 143 -12.64 -26.71 -12.94
C SER A 143 -13.26 -25.43 -12.40
N TRP A 144 -13.24 -24.36 -13.20
CA TRP A 144 -13.98 -23.12 -12.93
C TRP A 144 -15.45 -23.37 -12.55
N ASP A 145 -16.15 -24.22 -13.29
CA ASP A 145 -17.57 -24.53 -13.03
C ASP A 145 -17.76 -25.21 -11.67
N GLU A 146 -16.90 -26.17 -11.31
CA GLU A 146 -16.93 -26.82 -10.00
C GLU A 146 -16.69 -25.82 -8.87
N LEU A 147 -15.83 -24.83 -9.10
CA LEU A 147 -15.53 -23.76 -8.16
C LEU A 147 -16.73 -22.82 -7.99
N MET A 148 -17.36 -22.37 -9.09
CA MET A 148 -18.56 -21.53 -9.05
C MET A 148 -19.75 -22.24 -8.39
N GLU A 149 -19.95 -23.53 -8.67
CA GLU A 149 -20.97 -24.34 -7.99
C GLU A 149 -20.73 -24.45 -6.48
N ALA A 150 -19.47 -24.61 -6.06
CA ALA A 150 -19.12 -24.65 -4.64
C ALA A 150 -19.39 -23.28 -3.99
N SER A 151 -18.97 -22.19 -4.64
CA SER A 151 -19.18 -20.82 -4.17
C SER A 151 -20.65 -20.47 -4.03
N ALA A 152 -21.49 -20.76 -5.02
CA ALA A 152 -22.93 -20.52 -4.94
C ALA A 152 -23.59 -21.26 -3.77
N LYS A 153 -23.17 -22.51 -3.51
CA LYS A 153 -23.68 -23.32 -2.40
C LYS A 153 -23.21 -22.80 -1.03
N ILE A 154 -21.95 -22.37 -0.91
CA ILE A 154 -21.45 -21.73 0.31
C ILE A 154 -22.16 -20.40 0.55
N SER A 155 -22.29 -19.55 -0.47
CA SER A 155 -23.00 -18.28 -0.39
C SER A 155 -24.45 -18.46 0.05
N THR A 156 -25.16 -19.44 -0.50
CA THR A 156 -26.54 -19.77 -0.10
C THR A 156 -26.61 -20.22 1.37
N ARG A 157 -25.63 -21.01 1.84
CA ARG A 157 -25.58 -21.46 3.24
C ARG A 157 -25.31 -20.29 4.21
N THR A 158 -24.44 -19.38 3.83
CA THR A 158 -24.03 -18.25 4.67
C THR A 158 -25.10 -17.17 4.74
N THR A 159 -25.75 -16.86 3.61
CA THR A 159 -26.68 -15.73 3.50
C THR A 159 -28.15 -16.12 3.60
N GLY A 160 -28.47 -17.41 3.39
CA GLY A 160 -29.84 -17.90 3.23
C GLY A 160 -30.49 -17.57 1.88
N VAL A 161 -29.82 -16.81 1.01
CA VAL A 161 -30.32 -16.41 -0.30
C VAL A 161 -29.83 -17.40 -1.36
N LYS A 162 -30.77 -18.02 -2.09
CA LYS A 162 -30.42 -18.92 -3.20
C LYS A 162 -29.79 -18.11 -4.34
N ILE A 163 -28.68 -18.61 -4.85
CA ILE A 163 -27.98 -18.06 -6.01
C ILE A 163 -27.46 -19.21 -6.89
N THR A 164 -27.50 -19.04 -8.21
CA THR A 164 -26.92 -20.00 -9.16
C THR A 164 -25.41 -19.78 -9.33
N ALA A 165 -24.72 -20.75 -9.95
CA ALA A 165 -23.30 -20.61 -10.27
C ALA A 165 -23.04 -19.44 -11.25
N GLU A 166 -23.89 -19.29 -12.26
CA GLU A 166 -23.82 -18.23 -13.28
C GLU A 166 -24.06 -16.84 -12.66
N GLU A 167 -25.06 -16.72 -11.78
CA GLU A 167 -25.32 -15.48 -11.04
C GLU A 167 -24.16 -15.12 -10.11
N TYR A 168 -23.60 -16.12 -9.41
CA TYR A 168 -22.43 -15.91 -8.55
C TYR A 168 -21.22 -15.46 -9.36
N GLU A 169 -20.98 -16.08 -10.52
CA GLU A 169 -19.89 -15.70 -11.42
C GLU A 169 -20.03 -14.25 -11.87
N LYS A 170 -21.21 -13.84 -12.34
CA LYS A 170 -21.45 -12.45 -12.74
C LYS A 170 -21.15 -11.48 -11.59
N ASN A 171 -21.60 -11.80 -10.38
CA ASN A 171 -21.36 -10.96 -9.21
C ASN A 171 -19.86 -10.78 -8.94
N ILE A 172 -19.03 -11.82 -9.04
CA ILE A 172 -17.58 -11.69 -8.81
C ILE A 172 -16.84 -11.02 -9.96
N GLN A 173 -17.42 -11.01 -11.17
CA GLN A 173 -16.87 -10.25 -12.30
C GLN A 173 -17.03 -8.74 -12.10
N ASP A 174 -18.17 -8.33 -11.55
CA ASP A 174 -18.50 -6.92 -11.33
C ASP A 174 -17.95 -6.38 -10.00
N ALA A 175 -17.94 -7.20 -8.94
CA ALA A 175 -17.53 -6.77 -7.61
C ALA A 175 -16.01 -6.56 -7.48
N THR A 176 -15.64 -5.56 -6.69
CA THR A 176 -14.25 -5.32 -6.27
C THR A 176 -13.92 -6.04 -4.96
N PHE A 177 -12.63 -6.22 -4.68
CA PHE A 177 -12.14 -6.83 -3.45
C PHE A 177 -12.57 -6.00 -2.23
N GLY A 178 -12.53 -4.68 -2.35
CA GLY A 178 -13.05 -3.76 -1.35
C GLY A 178 -14.51 -4.06 -1.02
N GLU A 179 -15.39 -4.01 -2.03
CA GLU A 179 -16.83 -4.28 -1.87
C GLU A 179 -17.09 -5.65 -1.22
N ALA A 180 -16.33 -6.68 -1.63
CA ALA A 180 -16.45 -8.01 -1.06
C ALA A 180 -16.07 -8.07 0.43
N ILE A 181 -14.96 -7.43 0.83
CA ILE A 181 -14.55 -7.34 2.24
C ILE A 181 -15.65 -6.68 3.08
N TRP A 182 -16.21 -5.57 2.60
CA TRP A 182 -17.27 -4.85 3.30
C TRP A 182 -18.53 -5.69 3.42
N ALA A 183 -18.96 -6.32 2.33
CA ALA A 183 -20.13 -7.19 2.31
C ALA A 183 -20.00 -8.41 3.24
N THR A 184 -18.79 -8.96 3.39
CA THR A 184 -18.54 -10.07 4.32
C THR A 184 -18.34 -9.63 5.76
N GLY A 185 -18.27 -8.32 6.03
CA GLY A 185 -18.06 -7.77 7.37
C GLY A 185 -16.63 -7.93 7.87
N GLY A 186 -15.64 -7.85 6.98
CA GLY A 186 -14.22 -7.86 7.30
C GLY A 186 -13.39 -8.85 6.49
N LEU A 187 -12.08 -8.59 6.44
CA LEU A 187 -11.10 -9.37 5.67
C LEU A 187 -11.02 -10.83 6.13
N GLU A 188 -11.09 -11.06 7.44
CA GLU A 188 -11.05 -12.41 8.03
C GLU A 188 -12.22 -13.27 7.56
N LYS A 189 -13.43 -12.70 7.54
CA LYS A 189 -14.64 -13.40 7.09
C LYS A 189 -14.63 -13.67 5.60
N PHE A 190 -14.09 -12.73 4.80
CA PHE A 190 -13.87 -12.96 3.38
C PHE A 190 -12.98 -14.17 3.14
N PHE A 191 -11.81 -14.24 3.80
CA PHE A 191 -10.89 -15.38 3.64
C PHE A 191 -11.45 -16.69 4.19
N ALA A 192 -12.14 -16.68 5.33
CA ALA A 192 -12.82 -17.87 5.85
C ALA A 192 -13.89 -18.40 4.87
N GLY A 193 -14.59 -17.49 4.18
CA GLY A 193 -15.50 -17.84 3.09
C GLY A 193 -14.79 -18.53 1.93
N LEU A 194 -13.67 -17.99 1.46
CA LEU A 194 -12.86 -18.63 0.40
C LEU A 194 -12.36 -20.02 0.81
N ILE A 195 -11.87 -20.19 2.04
CA ILE A 195 -11.45 -21.50 2.57
C ILE A 195 -12.62 -22.49 2.54
N SER A 196 -13.81 -22.07 2.98
CA SER A 196 -15.02 -22.92 2.98
C SER A 196 -15.40 -23.40 1.57
N VAL A 197 -15.19 -22.55 0.55
CA VAL A 197 -15.38 -22.93 -0.87
C VAL A 197 -14.38 -24.00 -1.30
N VAL A 198 -13.10 -23.80 -0.98
CA VAL A 198 -12.02 -24.73 -1.30
C VAL A 198 -12.25 -26.10 -0.65
N GLU A 199 -12.61 -26.12 0.63
CA GLU A 199 -12.92 -27.36 1.35
C GLU A 199 -14.06 -28.13 0.69
N LEU A 200 -15.14 -27.43 0.31
CA LEU A 200 -16.30 -28.06 -0.32
C LEU A 200 -15.96 -28.66 -1.69
N VAL A 201 -15.22 -27.93 -2.53
CA VAL A 201 -14.89 -28.39 -3.88
C VAL A 201 -13.93 -29.58 -3.83
N MET A 202 -12.93 -29.54 -2.93
CA MET A 202 -11.99 -30.65 -2.73
C MET A 202 -12.67 -31.89 -2.15
N ALA A 203 -13.56 -31.73 -1.17
CA ALA A 203 -14.31 -32.84 -0.59
C ALA A 203 -15.16 -33.58 -1.64
N ARG A 204 -15.83 -32.83 -2.53
CA ARG A 204 -16.60 -33.43 -3.64
C ARG A 204 -15.71 -34.20 -4.60
N LYS A 205 -14.57 -33.64 -4.95
CA LYS A 205 -13.64 -34.25 -5.88
C LYS A 205 -13.08 -35.57 -5.34
N VAL A 206 -12.62 -35.59 -4.09
CA VAL A 206 -12.17 -36.83 -3.43
C VAL A 206 -13.30 -37.84 -3.31
N GLY A 207 -14.51 -37.39 -2.98
CA GLY A 207 -15.69 -38.26 -2.90
C GLY A 207 -16.06 -38.91 -4.23
N ARG A 208 -15.91 -38.19 -5.36
CA ARG A 208 -16.10 -38.71 -6.71
C ARG A 208 -15.01 -39.70 -7.12
N ALA A 209 -13.75 -39.45 -6.77
CA ALA A 209 -12.62 -40.34 -7.11
C ALA A 209 -12.62 -41.68 -6.34
N ARG A 210 -13.38 -41.78 -5.25
CA ARG A 210 -13.54 -43.02 -4.46
C ARG A 210 -14.74 -43.89 -4.89
N ARG A 211 -15.56 -43.41 -5.83
CA ARG A 211 -16.68 -44.16 -6.43
C ARG A 211 -16.25 -44.71 -7.78
#